data_AF-A0A3C1PGA0-F1
#
_entry.id   AF-A0A3C1PGA0-F1
#
_cell.length_a   1.000
_cell.length_b   1.000
_cell.length_c   1.000
_cell.angle_alpha   90.00
_cell.angle_beta   90.00
_cell.angle_gamma   90.00
#
_symmetry.space_group_name_H-M   'P 1'
#
loop_
_entity.id
_entity.type
_entity.pdbx_description
1 polymer ?
#
loop_
_entity_poly.entity_id
_entity_poly.type
_entity_poly.pdbx_seq_one_letter_code
_entity_poly.pdbx_strand_id
1 'polypeptide(L)'
;MNTQIALNALTKLKINGMAKVYQALLAMPVQEQPTLHSPVARLAEAELQESAEKKTTMFLRFSKLRYIAVLENILCNVQRNFTNDHLPALTDCSFIDRSQNVLL
;
A
#
# COMPACT_ATOMS: atom_id res chain seq x y z
N MET A 1 -20.72 -20.23 15.44
CA MET A 1 -20.80 -18.78 15.11
C MET A 1 -20.98 -18.64 13.61
N ASN A 2 -21.88 -17.77 13.16
CA ASN A 2 -22.28 -17.69 11.76
C ASN A 2 -21.27 -16.81 10.99
N THR A 3 -20.20 -17.41 10.49
CA THR A 3 -19.05 -16.73 9.84
C THR A 3 -19.49 -15.87 8.65
N GLN A 4 -20.58 -16.26 7.98
CA GLN A 4 -21.22 -15.50 6.90
C GLN A 4 -21.89 -14.20 7.35
N ILE A 5 -22.41 -14.14 8.59
CA ILE A 5 -23.00 -12.91 9.15
C ILE A 5 -21.89 -11.88 9.38
N ALA A 6 -20.75 -12.32 9.91
CA ALA A 6 -19.60 -11.45 10.12
C ALA A 6 -19.07 -10.89 8.79
N LEU A 7 -18.94 -11.72 7.75
CA LEU A 7 -18.50 -11.27 6.43
C LEU A 7 -19.48 -10.25 5.84
N ASN A 8 -20.79 -10.51 5.92
CA ASN A 8 -21.81 -9.56 5.45
C ASN A 8 -21.76 -8.23 6.22
N ALA A 9 -21.49 -8.25 7.53
CA ALA A 9 -21.32 -7.03 8.32
C ALA A 9 -20.09 -6.22 7.87
N LEU A 10 -18.95 -6.88 7.63
CA LEU A 10 -17.73 -6.23 7.14
C LEU A 10 -17.93 -5.57 5.77
N THR A 11 -18.61 -6.24 4.85
CA THR A 11 -18.95 -5.69 3.52
C THR A 11 -19.88 -4.48 3.64
N LYS A 12 -20.89 -4.53 4.52
CA LYS A 12 -21.79 -3.39 4.77
C LYS A 12 -21.05 -2.18 5.36
N LEU A 13 -20.05 -2.41 6.21
CA LEU A 13 -19.21 -1.37 6.79
C LEU A 13 -18.15 -0.81 5.81
N LYS A 14 -18.05 -1.37 4.59
CA LYS A 14 -17.06 -1.02 3.55
C LYS A 14 -15.60 -1.30 3.95
N ILE A 15 -15.39 -2.22 4.89
CA ILE A 15 -14.07 -2.64 5.41
C ILE A 15 -13.57 -3.82 4.55
N ASN A 16 -13.22 -3.52 3.29
CA ASN A 16 -12.98 -4.55 2.29
C ASN A 16 -11.64 -5.28 2.50
N GLY A 17 -10.64 -4.63 3.08
CA GLY A 17 -9.35 -5.25 3.38
C GLY A 17 -9.50 -6.36 4.41
N MET A 18 -10.21 -6.08 5.51
CA MET A 18 -10.57 -7.12 6.49
C MET A 18 -11.42 -8.22 5.88
N ALA A 19 -12.43 -7.88 5.07
CA ALA A 19 -13.33 -8.88 4.49
C ALA A 19 -12.58 -9.90 3.62
N LYS A 20 -11.63 -9.45 2.79
CA LYS A 20 -10.78 -10.33 1.96
C LYS A 20 -9.94 -11.28 2.80
N VAL A 21 -9.23 -10.76 3.81
CA VAL A 21 -8.37 -11.58 4.69
C VAL A 21 -9.21 -12.52 5.55
N TYR A 22 -10.36 -12.08 6.03
CA TYR A 22 -11.28 -12.92 6.79
C TYR A 22 -11.82 -14.07 5.92
N GLN A 23 -12.16 -13.81 4.66
CA GLN A 23 -12.55 -14.85 3.71
C GLN A 23 -11.41 -15.85 3.44
N ALA A 24 -10.18 -15.36 3.31
CA ALA A 24 -9.01 -16.22 3.15
C ALA A 24 -8.76 -17.10 4.38
N LEU A 25 -8.93 -16.56 5.59
CA LEU A 25 -8.83 -17.31 6.85
C LEU A 25 -9.92 -18.39 6.97
N LEU A 26 -11.14 -18.11 6.50
CA LEU A 26 -12.23 -19.09 6.46
C LEU A 26 -11.99 -20.22 5.45
N ALA A 27 -11.22 -19.95 4.38
CA ALA A 27 -10.84 -20.96 3.40
C ALA A 27 -9.66 -21.84 3.84
N MET A 28 -8.94 -21.46 4.90
CA MET A 28 -7.82 -22.23 5.44
C MET A 28 -8.29 -23.44 6.26
N PRO A 29 -7.58 -24.58 6.20
CA PRO A 29 -7.89 -25.75 7.00
C PRO A 29 -7.75 -25.45 8.49
N VAL A 30 -8.63 -26.03 9.31
CA VAL A 30 -8.74 -25.76 10.76
C VAL A 30 -7.43 -26.04 11.51
N GLN A 31 -6.57 -26.92 10.98
CA GLN A 31 -5.28 -27.29 11.56
C GLN A 31 -4.20 -26.19 11.43
N GLU A 32 -4.35 -25.25 10.50
CA GLU A 32 -3.41 -24.14 10.26
C GLU A 32 -3.94 -22.79 10.77
N GLN A 33 -5.10 -22.78 11.47
CA GLN A 33 -5.69 -21.54 11.95
C GLN A 33 -4.84 -20.96 13.09
N PRO A 34 -4.28 -19.74 12.91
CA PRO A 34 -3.43 -19.14 13.92
C PRO A 34 -4.24 -18.74 15.16
N THR A 35 -3.56 -18.70 16.31
CA THR A 35 -4.14 -18.35 17.62
C THR A 35 -4.78 -16.95 17.57
N LEU A 36 -5.96 -16.78 18.18
CA LEU A 36 -6.92 -15.66 18.01
C LEU A 36 -6.36 -14.22 17.93
N HIS A 37 -5.21 -13.91 18.55
CA HIS A 37 -4.59 -12.58 18.48
C HIS A 37 -3.83 -12.29 17.18
N SER A 38 -3.24 -13.30 16.53
CA SER A 38 -2.52 -13.14 15.26
C SER A 38 -3.44 -12.80 14.07
N PRO A 39 -4.63 -13.43 13.91
CA PRO A 39 -5.58 -13.06 12.86
C PRO A 39 -6.08 -11.61 12.97
N VAL A 40 -6.35 -11.11 14.18
CA VAL A 40 -6.93 -9.76 14.37
C VAL A 40 -5.93 -8.68 13.98
N ALA A 41 -4.65 -8.84 14.36
CA ALA A 41 -3.59 -7.92 13.92
C ALA A 41 -3.48 -7.89 12.39
N ARG A 42 -3.45 -9.07 11.75
CA ARG A 42 -3.39 -9.18 10.29
C ARG A 42 -4.61 -8.55 9.60
N LEU A 43 -5.81 -8.72 10.17
CA LEU A 43 -7.02 -8.09 9.64
C LEU A 43 -6.93 -6.55 9.71
N ALA A 44 -6.46 -6.00 10.83
CA ALA A 44 -6.29 -4.56 11.01
C ALA A 44 -5.24 -3.97 10.06
N GLU A 45 -4.10 -4.63 9.91
CA GLU A 45 -3.03 -4.25 8.98
C GLU A 45 -3.54 -4.22 7.53
N ALA A 46 -4.27 -5.25 7.12
CA ALA A 46 -4.83 -5.33 5.77
C ALA A 46 -5.80 -4.20 5.46
N GLU A 47 -6.61 -3.76 6.42
CA GLU A 47 -7.52 -2.63 6.23
C GLU A 47 -6.80 -1.29 6.14
N LEU A 48 -5.77 -1.09 6.96
CA LEU A 48 -4.93 0.11 6.88
C LEU A 48 -4.26 0.22 5.52
N GLN A 49 -3.75 -0.91 5.01
CA GLN A 49 -3.11 -0.98 3.70
C GLN A 49 -4.12 -0.71 2.56
N GLU A 50 -5.28 -1.36 2.56
CA GLU A 50 -6.34 -1.14 1.56
C GLU A 50 -6.84 0.32 1.59
N SER A 51 -6.98 0.91 2.78
CA SER A 51 -7.37 2.30 2.94
C SER A 51 -6.33 3.27 2.37
N ALA A 52 -5.03 3.00 2.60
CA ALA A 52 -3.95 3.80 2.03
C ALA A 52 -3.89 3.65 0.50
N GLU A 53 -3.94 2.41 0.00
CA GLU A 53 -3.93 2.10 -1.44
C GLU A 53 -5.09 2.77 -2.18
N LYS A 54 -6.29 2.73 -1.60
CA LYS A 54 -7.47 3.39 -2.17
C LYS A 54 -7.29 4.90 -2.28
N LYS A 55 -6.73 5.55 -1.25
CA LYS A 55 -6.41 6.99 -1.28
C LYS A 55 -5.35 7.28 -2.35
N THR A 56 -4.27 6.52 -2.38
CA THR A 56 -3.20 6.66 -3.37
C THR A 56 -3.74 6.51 -4.79
N THR A 57 -4.53 5.47 -5.06
CA THR A 57 -5.16 5.23 -6.37
C THR A 57 -6.11 6.36 -6.76
N MET A 58 -6.87 6.89 -5.80
CA MET A 58 -7.73 8.04 -6.03
C MET A 58 -6.91 9.28 -6.42
N PHE A 59 -5.87 9.62 -5.68
CA PHE A 59 -5.00 10.75 -6.01
C PHE A 59 -4.27 10.57 -7.33
N LEU A 60 -3.78 9.37 -7.64
CA LEU A 60 -3.18 9.06 -8.94
C LEU A 60 -4.17 9.31 -10.09
N ARG A 61 -5.43 8.87 -9.94
CA ARG A 61 -6.48 9.15 -10.94
C ARG A 61 -6.74 10.64 -11.11
N PHE A 62 -6.74 11.42 -10.03
CA PHE A 62 -6.95 12.87 -10.09
C PHE A 62 -5.74 13.66 -10.60
N SER A 63 -4.53 13.13 -10.43
CA SER A 63 -3.28 13.80 -10.81
C SER A 63 -3.11 14.00 -12.32
N LYS A 64 -3.91 13.31 -13.16
CA LYS A 64 -3.83 13.36 -14.64
C LYS A 64 -2.42 13.15 -15.19
N LEU A 65 -1.57 12.40 -14.47
CA LEU A 65 -0.22 12.08 -14.91
C LEU A 65 -0.30 11.25 -16.20
N ARG A 66 0.53 11.61 -17.18
CA ARG A 66 0.64 10.87 -18.45
C ARG A 66 1.11 9.43 -18.24
N TYR A 67 1.97 9.23 -17.24
CA TYR A 67 2.48 7.93 -16.86
C TYR A 67 2.45 7.81 -15.34
N ILE A 68 2.02 6.65 -14.85
CA ILE A 68 2.17 6.27 -13.44
C ILE A 68 3.63 5.82 -13.30
N ALA A 69 4.49 6.75 -12.89
CA ALA A 69 5.89 6.46 -12.65
C ALA A 69 6.07 5.97 -11.21
N VAL A 70 6.69 4.80 -11.08
CA VAL A 70 7.19 4.27 -9.81
C VAL A 70 8.69 4.54 -9.78
N LEU A 71 9.27 4.64 -8.58
CA LEU A 71 10.70 4.89 -8.40
C LEU A 71 11.57 3.87 -9.15
N GLU A 72 11.14 2.62 -9.19
CA GLU A 72 11.80 1.50 -9.89
C GLU A 72 11.88 1.72 -11.41
N ASN A 73 11.00 2.55 -11.97
CA ASN A 73 10.99 2.86 -13.40
C ASN A 73 11.95 4.00 -13.77
N ILE A 74 12.71 4.55 -12.82
CA ILE A 74 13.66 5.63 -13.09
C ILE A 74 14.92 5.06 -13.73
N LEU A 75 15.16 5.43 -14.98
CA LEU A 75 16.37 5.08 -15.71
C LEU A 75 17.52 6.00 -15.30
N CYS A 76 18.40 5.48 -14.44
CA CYS A 76 19.68 6.09 -14.12
C CYS A 76 20.65 5.89 -15.29
N ASN A 77 21.12 6.98 -15.90
CA ASN A 77 22.09 6.93 -16.98
C ASN A 77 23.20 7.95 -16.73
N VAL A 78 24.44 7.49 -16.78
CA VAL A 78 25.66 8.30 -16.63
C VAL A 78 25.73 9.40 -17.70
N GLN A 79 25.17 9.18 -18.90
CA GLN A 79 25.08 10.21 -19.95
C GLN A 79 24.20 11.40 -19.56
N ARG A 80 23.28 11.22 -18.60
CA ARG A 80 22.43 12.29 -18.05
C ARG A 80 22.99 12.87 -16.75
N ASN A 81 24.24 12.52 -16.39
CA ASN A 81 24.83 12.86 -15.10
C ASN A 81 23.97 12.40 -13.91
N PHE A 82 23.24 11.28 -14.08
CA PHE A 82 22.31 10.77 -13.07
C PHE A 82 22.57 9.31 -12.76
N THR A 83 23.13 9.07 -11.57
CA THR A 83 23.57 7.77 -11.07
C THR A 83 22.63 7.27 -9.96
N ASN A 84 22.58 5.96 -9.74
CA ASN A 84 21.75 5.35 -8.68
C ASN A 84 22.03 5.92 -7.28
N ASP A 85 23.24 6.40 -7.01
CA ASP A 85 23.58 7.02 -5.71
C ASP A 85 22.84 8.35 -5.45
N HIS A 86 22.42 9.05 -6.50
CA HIS A 86 21.67 10.31 -6.38
C HIS A 86 20.18 10.10 -6.15
N LEU A 87 19.66 8.93 -6.51
CA LEU A 87 18.23 8.63 -6.45
C LEU A 87 17.68 8.64 -5.00
N PRO A 88 18.32 8.01 -4.00
CA PRO A 88 17.86 8.06 -2.60
C PRO A 88 17.77 9.47 -2.02
N ALA A 89 18.68 10.37 -2.40
CA ALA A 89 18.66 11.75 -1.93
C ALA A 89 17.44 12.53 -2.46
N LEU A 90 16.92 12.14 -3.62
CA LEU A 90 15.72 12.73 -4.22
C LEU A 90 14.42 12.09 -3.71
N THR A 91 14.45 10.82 -3.28
CA THR A 91 13.23 10.11 -2.87
C THR A 91 12.64 10.59 -1.55
N ASP A 92 13.50 11.04 -0.64
CA ASP A 92 13.10 11.50 0.69
C ASP A 92 12.43 12.89 0.64
N CYS A 93 12.48 13.59 -0.51
CA CYS A 93 11.95 14.94 -0.69
C CYS A 93 12.44 15.98 0.35
N SER A 94 13.45 15.65 1.16
CA SER A 94 13.96 16.50 2.25
C SER A 94 14.64 17.77 1.74
N PHE A 95 14.98 17.83 0.46
CA PHE A 95 15.42 19.05 -0.22
C PHE A 95 14.33 20.14 -0.26
N ILE A 96 13.05 19.76 -0.25
CA ILE A 96 11.92 20.71 -0.23
C ILE A 96 11.92 21.47 1.11
N ASP A 97 11.95 20.74 2.22
CA ASP A 97 11.97 21.33 3.57
C ASP A 97 13.21 22.18 3.81
N ARG A 98 14.36 21.75 3.25
CA ARG A 98 15.64 22.46 3.38
C ARG A 98 15.81 23.59 2.37
N SER A 99 14.87 23.80 1.45
CA SER A 99 14.96 24.77 0.35
C SER A 99 16.28 24.65 -0.43
N GLN A 100 16.76 23.41 -0.60
CA GLN A 100 17.99 23.11 -1.33
C GLN A 100 17.73 23.06 -2.84
N ASN A 101 18.64 23.64 -3.61
CA ASN A 101 18.57 23.59 -5.07
C ASN A 101 18.89 22.17 -5.57
N VAL A 102 17.98 21.62 -6.36
CA VAL A 102 18.12 20.29 -7.00
C VAL A 102 18.74 20.42 -8.39
N LEU A 103 19.65 21.38 -8.58
CA LEU A 103 20.32 21.54 -9.89
C LEU A 103 21.24 20.33 -10.12
N LEU A 104 20.79 19.45 -11.02
CA LEU A 104 21.53 18.33 -11.63
C LEU A 104 22.41 18.83 -12.78
#